data_AF-A0A535Y9I6-F1
#
_entry.id   AF-A0A535Y9I6-F1
#
_cell.length_a   1.000
_cell.length_b   1.000
_cell.length_c   1.000
_cell.angle_alpha   90.00
_cell.angle_beta   90.00
_cell.angle_gamma   90.00
#
_symmetry.space_group_name_H-M   'P 1'
#
loop_
_entity.id
_entity.type
_entity.pdbx_description
1 polymer ?
#
loop_
_entity_poly.entity_id
_entity_poly.type
_entity_poly.pdbx_seq_one_letter_code
_entity_poly.pdbx_strand_id
1 'polypeptide(L)'
;MTAKIRLTTSRVAGAAMEPRAVTATPHGGGLEVWTSTQNVFGVREAITGTLGLEEDDVRVVAEDVGGGFGAKGSPFAEEVLTALVAHRLKRPAQWVASRSEDGATTAQAHGSIIEVELASDRDGKLRGLRGKLLHDLGAYAGSGAGQPDIIVSHMLSAYVL
;
A
#
# COMPACT_ATOMS: atom_id res chain seq x y z
N MET A 1 -24.91 -18.59 25.44
CA MET A 1 -25.73 -17.99 24.36
C MET A 1 -24.82 -17.75 23.16
N THR A 2 -25.37 -17.64 21.95
CA THR A 2 -24.58 -17.22 20.77
C THR A 2 -25.25 -16.05 20.07
N ALA A 3 -24.44 -15.19 19.46
CA ALA A 3 -24.88 -14.05 18.66
C ALA A 3 -24.10 -14.03 17.34
N LYS A 4 -24.79 -13.70 16.23
CA LYS A 4 -24.22 -13.66 14.89
C LYS A 4 -24.38 -12.27 14.29
N ILE A 5 -23.35 -11.81 13.57
CA ILE A 5 -23.39 -10.57 12.82
C ILE A 5 -22.66 -10.70 11.48
N ARG A 6 -23.14 -9.96 10.48
CA ARG A 6 -22.46 -9.75 9.20
C ARG A 6 -22.13 -8.28 9.06
N LEU A 7 -20.86 -7.97 8.84
CA LEU A 7 -20.33 -6.63 8.68
C LEU A 7 -19.78 -6.48 7.26
N THR A 8 -19.97 -5.30 6.67
CA THR A 8 -19.38 -4.96 5.36
C THR A 8 -18.60 -3.66 5.52
N THR A 9 -17.35 -3.67 5.07
CA THR A 9 -16.53 -2.46 4.93
C THR A 9 -16.35 -2.16 3.45
N SER A 10 -16.50 -0.88 3.09
CA SER A 10 -16.28 -0.42 1.72
C SER A 10 -14.78 -0.30 1.43
N ARG A 11 -14.44 -0.34 0.15
CA ARG A 11 -13.14 0.14 -0.33
C ARG A 11 -13.03 1.64 -0.06
N VAL A 12 -11.88 2.10 0.47
CA VAL A 12 -11.66 3.51 0.84
C VAL A 12 -10.33 3.99 0.29
N ALA A 13 -10.37 5.08 -0.48
CA ALA A 13 -9.16 5.74 -0.97
C ALA A 13 -8.49 6.55 0.16
N GLY A 14 -7.15 6.51 0.22
CA GLY A 14 -6.40 7.35 1.16
C GLY A 14 -6.49 8.85 0.85
N ALA A 15 -6.67 9.20 -0.42
CA ALA A 15 -6.91 10.57 -0.91
C ALA A 15 -5.94 11.62 -0.33
N ALA A 16 -4.63 11.31 -0.32
CA ALA A 16 -3.59 12.26 0.05
C ALA A 16 -3.72 13.56 -0.74
N MET A 17 -3.58 14.71 -0.06
CA MET A 17 -3.76 16.03 -0.68
C MET A 17 -2.79 16.26 -1.85
N GLU A 18 -1.57 15.75 -1.72
CA GLU A 18 -0.59 15.67 -2.81
C GLU A 18 -0.77 14.35 -3.60
N PRO A 19 -1.12 14.41 -4.91
CA PRO A 19 -1.08 13.25 -5.80
C PRO A 19 0.32 12.61 -5.87
N ARG A 20 0.42 11.35 -6.33
CA ARG A 20 1.74 10.74 -6.60
C ARG A 20 2.50 11.52 -7.67
N ALA A 21 3.80 11.67 -7.45
CA ALA A 21 4.72 12.34 -8.37
C ALA A 21 6.12 11.71 -8.28
N VAL A 22 6.83 11.72 -9.41
CA VAL A 22 8.19 11.20 -9.54
C VAL A 22 8.98 12.12 -10.46
N THR A 23 10.18 12.49 -10.05
CA THR A 23 11.18 13.15 -10.90
C THR A 23 12.46 12.34 -10.85
N ALA A 24 12.96 11.90 -11.99
CA ALA A 24 14.22 11.16 -12.09
C ALA A 24 15.20 11.94 -12.97
N THR A 25 16.44 12.07 -12.52
CA THR A 25 17.53 12.72 -13.25
C THR A 25 18.73 11.78 -13.36
N PRO A 26 19.44 11.77 -14.51
CA PRO A 26 20.71 11.05 -14.60
C PRO A 26 21.75 11.63 -13.63
N HIS A 27 22.45 10.77 -12.89
CA HIS A 27 23.51 11.19 -11.96
C HIS A 27 24.67 10.19 -11.99
N GLY A 28 25.89 10.64 -12.33
CA GLY A 28 27.10 9.82 -12.18
C GLY A 28 27.13 8.47 -12.93
N GLY A 29 26.28 8.27 -13.95
CA GLY A 29 26.10 6.98 -14.64
C GLY A 29 24.78 6.27 -14.28
N GLY A 30 24.24 6.55 -13.10
CA GLY A 30 22.97 6.06 -12.58
C GLY A 30 21.89 7.14 -12.52
N LEU A 31 21.16 7.23 -11.40
CA LEU A 31 19.96 8.05 -11.23
C LEU A 31 19.86 8.70 -9.84
N GLU A 32 19.36 9.93 -9.80
CA GLU A 32 18.78 10.54 -8.60
C GLU A 32 17.27 10.71 -8.81
N VAL A 33 16.46 10.23 -7.86
CA VAL A 33 15.01 10.12 -7.99
C VAL A 33 14.33 10.76 -6.79
N TRP A 34 13.52 11.79 -7.03
CA TRP A 34 12.63 12.39 -6.05
C TRP A 34 11.23 11.87 -6.25
N THR A 35 10.60 11.36 -5.20
CA THR A 35 9.23 10.86 -5.30
C THR A 35 8.47 11.02 -4.00
N SER A 36 7.16 11.23 -4.11
CA SER A 36 6.26 11.23 -2.95
C SER A 36 5.99 9.80 -2.49
N THR A 37 6.88 9.27 -1.65
CA THR A 37 6.82 7.91 -1.11
C THR A 37 7.02 7.86 0.41
N GLN A 38 6.49 6.83 1.05
CA GLN A 38 6.80 6.47 2.44
C GLN A 38 7.90 5.41 2.55
N ASN A 39 8.42 4.91 1.42
CA ASN A 39 9.39 3.82 1.38
C ASN A 39 10.44 4.02 0.27
N VAL A 40 11.42 4.89 0.53
CA VAL A 40 12.51 5.18 -0.42
C VAL A 40 13.37 3.95 -0.73
N PHE A 41 13.56 3.04 0.23
CA PHE A 41 14.37 1.84 0.03
C PHE A 41 13.67 0.84 -0.91
N GLY A 42 12.37 0.60 -0.73
CA GLY A 42 11.60 -0.27 -1.63
C GLY A 42 11.48 0.32 -3.04
N VAL A 43 11.40 1.65 -3.18
CA VAL A 43 11.47 2.30 -4.50
C VAL A 43 12.84 2.09 -5.13
N ARG A 44 13.93 2.27 -4.37
CA ARG A 44 15.29 2.04 -4.87
C ARG A 44 15.46 0.60 -5.36
N GLU A 45 15.07 -0.38 -4.55
CA GLU A 45 15.10 -1.80 -4.87
C GLU A 45 14.30 -2.13 -6.14
N ALA A 46 13.09 -1.56 -6.27
CA ALA A 46 12.27 -1.76 -7.46
C ALA A 46 12.94 -1.21 -8.73
N ILE A 47 13.59 -0.05 -8.65
CA ILE A 47 14.31 0.57 -9.76
C ILE A 47 15.54 -0.25 -10.11
N THR A 48 16.41 -0.54 -9.14
CA THR A 48 17.68 -1.25 -9.37
C THR A 48 17.42 -2.65 -9.91
N GLY A 49 16.49 -3.39 -9.30
CA GLY A 49 16.10 -4.73 -9.73
C GLY A 49 15.48 -4.78 -11.13
N THR A 50 14.71 -3.76 -11.52
CA THR A 50 14.09 -3.73 -12.86
C THR A 50 15.06 -3.26 -13.94
N LEU A 51 15.93 -2.30 -13.64
CA LEU A 51 16.85 -1.70 -14.62
C LEU A 51 18.21 -2.43 -14.68
N GLY A 52 18.50 -3.33 -13.73
CA GLY A 52 19.78 -4.01 -13.62
C GLY A 52 20.92 -3.07 -13.23
N LEU A 53 20.63 -2.10 -12.35
CA LEU A 53 21.61 -1.16 -11.80
C LEU A 53 22.06 -1.62 -10.40
N GLU A 54 23.25 -1.21 -9.98
CA GLU A 54 23.69 -1.43 -8.60
C GLU A 54 22.96 -0.46 -7.66
N GLU A 55 22.79 -0.82 -6.38
CA GLU A 55 22.10 0.05 -5.41
C GLU A 55 22.76 1.42 -5.25
N ASP A 56 24.09 1.47 -5.34
CA ASP A 56 24.88 2.70 -5.22
C ASP A 56 24.74 3.62 -6.43
N ASP A 57 24.25 3.10 -7.58
CA ASP A 57 23.97 3.90 -8.77
C ASP A 57 22.63 4.66 -8.66
N VAL A 58 21.76 4.32 -7.69
CA VAL A 58 20.41 4.89 -7.58
C VAL A 58 20.19 5.52 -6.22
N ARG A 59 20.04 6.84 -6.19
CA ARG A 59 19.65 7.59 -5.01
C ARG A 59 18.17 7.94 -5.08
N VAL A 60 17.39 7.50 -4.10
CA VAL A 60 15.97 7.86 -3.96
C VAL A 60 15.79 8.79 -2.77
N VAL A 61 15.07 9.89 -2.99
CA VAL A 61 14.82 10.95 -2.01
C VAL A 61 13.31 11.18 -1.90
N ALA A 62 12.83 11.21 -0.67
CA ALA A 62 11.51 11.74 -0.31
C ALA A 62 11.73 12.88 0.67
N GLU A 63 11.33 14.08 0.29
CA GLU A 63 11.34 15.27 1.15
C GLU A 63 10.00 15.33 1.93
N ASP A 64 9.40 16.51 2.04
CA ASP A 64 8.05 16.67 2.56
C ASP A 64 7.02 15.99 1.64
N VAL A 65 6.32 14.97 2.17
CA VAL A 65 5.25 14.24 1.47
C VAL A 65 3.89 14.74 1.93
N GLY A 66 3.04 15.21 1.00
CA GLY A 66 1.73 15.81 1.28
C GLY A 66 0.62 14.79 1.60
N GLY A 67 0.93 13.85 2.50
CA GLY A 67 0.08 12.74 2.91
C GLY A 67 0.37 11.45 2.15
N GLY A 68 0.18 10.32 2.84
CA GLY A 68 0.37 8.98 2.28
C GLY A 68 -0.66 7.99 2.82
N PHE A 69 -0.95 8.01 4.12
CA PHE A 69 -1.99 7.19 4.77
C PHE A 69 -1.86 5.68 4.45
N GLY A 70 -0.63 5.20 4.25
CA GLY A 70 -0.31 3.82 3.84
C GLY A 70 -0.33 3.59 2.33
N ALA A 71 -1.05 4.42 1.58
CA ALA A 71 -1.21 4.28 0.14
C ALA A 71 0.09 4.54 -0.65
N LYS A 72 1.03 5.33 -0.09
CA LYS A 72 2.36 5.60 -0.66
C LYS A 72 3.47 4.71 -0.04
N GLY A 73 3.11 3.59 0.60
CA GLY A 73 4.06 2.70 1.27
C GLY A 73 4.67 1.61 0.39
N SER A 74 4.09 1.34 -0.78
CA SER A 74 4.60 0.38 -1.75
C SER A 74 5.20 1.13 -2.95
N PRO A 75 6.25 0.59 -3.60
CA PRO A 75 6.69 1.10 -4.89
C PRO A 75 5.63 0.84 -5.96
N PHE A 76 5.47 1.75 -6.91
CA PHE A 76 4.57 1.60 -8.04
C PHE A 76 5.36 1.55 -9.36
N ALA A 77 4.63 1.29 -10.45
CA ALA A 77 5.23 1.20 -11.78
C ALA A 77 5.74 2.57 -12.25
N GLU A 78 5.11 3.67 -11.83
CA GLU A 78 5.44 5.01 -12.30
C GLU A 78 6.81 5.49 -11.80
N GLU A 79 7.27 5.08 -10.61
CA GLU A 79 8.64 5.31 -10.17
C GLU A 79 9.65 4.65 -11.11
N VAL A 80 9.41 3.37 -11.43
CA VAL A 80 10.29 2.56 -12.30
C VAL A 80 10.27 3.06 -13.74
N LEU A 81 9.09 3.39 -14.29
CA LEU A 81 8.95 3.90 -15.65
C LEU A 81 9.60 5.27 -15.81
N THR A 82 9.44 6.17 -14.85
CA THR A 82 10.08 7.50 -14.88
C THR A 82 11.60 7.37 -14.81
N ALA A 83 12.11 6.50 -13.92
CA ALA A 83 13.52 6.15 -13.83
C ALA A 83 14.06 5.56 -15.15
N LEU A 84 13.34 4.61 -15.75
CA LEU A 84 13.70 3.99 -17.03
C LEU A 84 13.81 5.02 -18.16
N VAL A 85 12.83 5.91 -18.27
CA VAL A 85 12.84 6.98 -19.29
C VAL A 85 14.05 7.89 -19.09
N ALA A 86 14.30 8.33 -17.85
CA ALA A 86 15.45 9.18 -17.55
C ALA A 86 16.78 8.49 -17.86
N HIS A 87 16.92 7.21 -17.47
CA HIS A 87 18.12 6.43 -17.68
C HIS A 87 18.39 6.16 -19.17
N ARG A 88 17.34 5.85 -19.95
CA ARG A 88 17.48 5.51 -21.37
C ARG A 88 17.72 6.73 -22.24
N LEU A 89 17.07 7.86 -21.94
CA LEU A 89 17.21 9.08 -22.71
C LEU A 89 18.37 9.96 -22.22
N LYS A 90 18.98 9.63 -21.08
CA LYS A 90 20.02 10.43 -20.41
C LYS A 90 19.58 11.89 -20.22
N ARG A 91 18.31 12.07 -19.84
CA ARG A 91 17.68 13.37 -19.60
C ARG A 91 16.76 13.28 -18.39
N PRO A 92 16.53 14.37 -17.65
CA PRO A 92 15.50 14.42 -16.63
C PRO A 92 14.13 14.00 -17.17
N ALA A 93 13.40 13.21 -16.40
CA ALA A 93 12.01 12.83 -16.66
C ALA A 93 11.16 13.12 -15.42
N GLN A 94 9.93 13.54 -15.63
CA GLN A 94 8.98 13.82 -14.55
C GLN A 94 7.61 13.27 -14.92
N TRP A 95 6.98 12.61 -13.96
CA TRP A 95 5.58 12.21 -13.99
C TRP A 95 4.87 12.78 -12.77
N VAL A 96 3.70 13.36 -12.99
CA VAL A 96 2.84 13.92 -11.93
C VAL A 96 1.43 13.46 -12.23
N ALA A 97 0.85 12.70 -11.30
CA ALA A 97 -0.52 12.22 -11.46
C ALA A 97 -1.50 13.39 -11.42
N SER A 98 -2.49 13.35 -12.32
CA SER A 98 -3.73 14.09 -12.06
C SER A 98 -4.46 13.48 -10.86
N ARG A 99 -5.38 14.22 -10.22
CA ARG A 99 -6.20 13.65 -9.13
C ARG A 99 -6.98 12.39 -9.57
N SER A 100 -7.52 12.40 -10.79
CA SER A 100 -8.27 11.25 -11.32
C SER A 100 -7.37 10.04 -11.57
N GLU A 101 -6.17 10.27 -12.09
CA GLU A 101 -5.16 9.23 -12.30
C GLU A 101 -4.67 8.66 -10.98
N ASP A 102 -4.37 9.51 -10.00
CA ASP A 102 -3.99 9.12 -8.64
C ASP A 102 -5.08 8.26 -7.98
N GLY A 103 -6.35 8.64 -8.13
CA GLY A 103 -7.48 7.87 -7.62
C GLY A 103 -7.66 6.50 -8.29
N ALA A 104 -7.27 6.37 -9.56
CA ALA A 104 -7.40 5.14 -10.33
C ALA A 104 -6.22 4.17 -10.14
N THR A 105 -5.03 4.68 -9.82
CA THR A 105 -3.77 3.92 -9.85
C THR A 105 -3.19 3.66 -8.46
N THR A 106 -3.50 4.51 -7.48
CA THR A 106 -2.95 4.38 -6.13
C THR A 106 -3.67 3.28 -5.35
N ALA A 107 -2.93 2.53 -4.54
CA ALA A 107 -3.47 1.53 -3.65
C ALA A 107 -4.52 2.13 -2.68
N GLN A 108 -5.54 1.34 -2.34
CA GLN A 108 -6.67 1.76 -1.51
C GLN A 108 -6.91 0.73 -0.41
N ALA A 109 -7.54 1.15 0.69
CA ALA A 109 -8.00 0.22 1.71
C ALA A 109 -9.04 -0.73 1.10
N HIS A 110 -8.93 -2.01 1.41
CA HIS A 110 -9.73 -3.06 0.80
C HIS A 110 -11.13 -3.15 1.42
N GLY A 111 -12.12 -3.40 0.56
CA GLY A 111 -13.45 -3.76 1.02
C GLY A 111 -13.47 -5.19 1.56
N SER A 112 -14.25 -5.44 2.61
CA SER A 112 -14.36 -6.75 3.23
C SER A 112 -15.78 -7.07 3.66
N ILE A 113 -16.12 -8.36 3.63
CA ILE A 113 -17.32 -8.92 4.25
C ILE A 113 -16.87 -9.84 5.37
N ILE A 114 -17.35 -9.59 6.58
CA ILE A 114 -16.97 -10.32 7.79
C ILE A 114 -18.23 -10.92 8.42
N GLU A 115 -18.27 -12.25 8.52
CA GLU A 115 -19.32 -12.98 9.22
C GLU A 115 -18.74 -13.54 10.51
N VAL A 116 -19.29 -13.15 11.67
CA VAL A 116 -18.78 -13.54 12.98
C VAL A 116 -19.90 -14.10 13.85
N GLU A 117 -19.60 -15.16 14.59
CA GLU A 117 -20.41 -15.70 15.67
C GLU A 117 -19.61 -15.69 16.98
N LEU A 118 -20.19 -15.07 17.99
CA LEU A 118 -19.64 -14.99 19.35
C LEU A 118 -20.46 -15.87 20.29
N ALA A 119 -19.78 -16.62 21.14
CA ALA A 119 -20.39 -17.42 22.20
C ALA A 119 -20.07 -16.84 23.58
N SER A 120 -21.07 -16.80 24.46
CA SER A 120 -20.91 -16.45 25.88
C SER A 120 -21.59 -17.48 26.79
N ASP A 121 -21.21 -17.52 28.07
CA ASP A 121 -22.01 -18.20 29.09
C ASP A 121 -23.19 -17.32 29.56
N ARG A 122 -23.90 -17.75 30.62
CA ARG A 122 -25.06 -17.02 31.16
C ARG A 122 -24.65 -15.78 31.95
N ASP A 123 -23.40 -15.73 32.42
CA ASP A 123 -22.85 -14.63 33.21
C ASP A 123 -22.19 -13.57 32.31
N GLY A 124 -22.21 -13.78 30.99
CA GLY A 124 -21.73 -12.84 29.98
C GLY A 124 -20.26 -13.01 29.62
N LYS A 125 -19.55 -14.02 30.15
CA LYS A 125 -18.16 -14.28 29.79
C LYS A 125 -18.09 -14.89 28.40
N LEU A 126 -17.21 -14.35 27.55
CA LEU A 126 -16.97 -14.89 26.21
C LEU A 126 -16.30 -16.26 26.30
N ARG A 127 -16.69 -17.17 25.41
CA ARG A 127 -16.24 -18.57 25.39
C ARG A 127 -15.66 -18.99 24.05
N GLY A 128 -15.95 -18.26 22.99
CA GLY A 128 -15.44 -18.57 21.66
C GLY A 128 -15.88 -17.56 20.61
N LEU A 129 -15.06 -17.43 19.58
CA LEU A 129 -15.33 -16.65 18.38
C LEU A 129 -15.04 -17.54 17.16
N ARG A 130 -15.95 -17.55 16.20
CA ARG A 130 -15.73 -18.17 14.89
C ARG A 130 -16.26 -17.27 13.79
N GLY A 131 -15.69 -17.35 12.60
CA GLY A 131 -16.14 -16.49 11.50
C GLY A 131 -15.57 -16.85 10.14
N LYS A 132 -15.98 -16.07 9.15
CA LYS A 132 -15.48 -16.07 7.77
C LYS A 132 -15.16 -14.63 7.36
N LEU A 133 -14.06 -14.46 6.66
CA LEU A 133 -13.63 -13.19 6.07
C LEU A 133 -13.51 -13.35 4.56
N LEU A 134 -14.25 -12.54 3.81
CA LEU A 134 -14.04 -12.36 2.37
C LEU A 134 -13.44 -10.96 2.16
N HIS A 135 -12.24 -10.90 1.62
CA HIS A 135 -11.43 -9.68 1.48
C HIS A 135 -11.09 -9.45 0.01
N ASP A 136 -11.45 -8.30 -0.54
CA ASP A 136 -11.21 -7.97 -1.96
C ASP A 136 -9.77 -7.46 -2.15
N LEU A 137 -8.87 -8.33 -2.62
CA LEU A 137 -7.47 -8.00 -2.89
C LEU A 137 -7.26 -7.12 -4.15
N GLY A 138 -8.28 -6.96 -5.00
CA GLY A 138 -8.12 -6.33 -6.30
C GLY A 138 -7.33 -7.19 -7.31
N ALA A 139 -6.79 -6.54 -8.34
CA ALA A 139 -6.18 -7.23 -9.48
C ALA A 139 -4.80 -7.85 -9.19
N TYR A 140 -4.11 -7.36 -8.17
CA TYR A 140 -2.76 -7.82 -7.79
C TYR A 140 -2.71 -8.02 -6.27
N ALA A 141 -2.09 -9.11 -5.82
CA ALA A 141 -2.03 -9.47 -4.40
C ALA A 141 -1.30 -8.41 -3.56
N GLY A 142 -0.14 -7.94 -4.04
CA GLY A 142 0.65 -6.89 -3.40
C GLY A 142 0.83 -7.05 -1.89
N SER A 143 0.95 -5.92 -1.18
CA SER A 143 0.92 -5.90 0.30
C SER A 143 -0.46 -6.21 0.89
N GLY A 144 -1.53 -6.10 0.10
CA GLY A 144 -2.91 -6.42 0.51
C GLY A 144 -3.10 -7.88 0.94
N ALA A 145 -2.31 -8.80 0.38
CA ALA A 145 -2.42 -10.24 0.66
C ALA A 145 -2.24 -10.61 2.14
N GLY A 146 -1.47 -9.82 2.91
CA GLY A 146 -1.26 -10.04 4.34
C GLY A 146 -2.31 -9.41 5.26
N GLN A 147 -3.20 -8.56 4.74
CA GLN A 147 -4.20 -7.88 5.57
C GLN A 147 -5.23 -8.80 6.24
N PRO A 148 -5.68 -9.92 5.63
CA PRO A 148 -6.57 -10.85 6.30
C PRO A 148 -6.05 -11.35 7.66
N ASP A 149 -4.76 -11.61 7.78
CA ASP A 149 -4.13 -12.08 9.03
C ASP A 149 -4.17 -11.00 10.12
N ILE A 150 -3.97 -9.73 9.72
CA ILE A 150 -4.10 -8.58 10.62
C ILE A 150 -5.56 -8.46 11.09
N ILE A 151 -6.53 -8.56 10.18
CA ILE A 151 -7.95 -8.47 10.53
C ILE A 151 -8.31 -9.57 11.54
N VAL A 152 -7.94 -10.82 11.27
CA VAL A 152 -8.26 -11.97 12.13
C VAL A 152 -7.59 -11.86 13.50
N SER A 153 -6.32 -11.48 13.56
CA SER A 153 -5.61 -11.31 14.84
C SER A 153 -6.21 -10.21 15.73
N HIS A 154 -6.86 -9.21 15.14
CA HIS A 154 -7.50 -8.11 15.88
C HIS A 154 -8.99 -8.35 16.17
N MET A 155 -9.61 -9.45 15.70
CA MET A 155 -11.05 -9.69 15.90
C MET A 155 -11.44 -9.85 17.37
N LEU A 156 -10.56 -10.43 18.20
CA LEU A 156 -10.78 -10.53 19.65
C LEU A 156 -10.54 -9.20 20.36
N SER A 157 -9.83 -8.26 19.73
CA SER A 157 -9.53 -6.93 20.26
C SER A 157 -9.00 -7.01 21.71
N ALA A 158 -9.61 -6.28 22.64
CA ALA A 158 -9.24 -6.27 24.05
C ALA A 158 -9.83 -7.44 24.88
N TYR A 159 -10.56 -8.38 24.25
CA TYR A 159 -11.24 -9.46 24.97
C TYR A 159 -10.40 -10.73 25.04
N VAL A 160 -10.61 -11.50 26.12
CA VAL A 160 -10.02 -12.82 26.34
C VAL A 160 -11.16 -13.84 26.42
N LEU A 161 -10.95 -15.01 25.80
CA LEU A 161 -11.88 -16.15 25.82
C LEU A 161 -11.65 -17.08 27.02
#